data_AF-A0A2P5WJS7-F1
#
_entry.id   AF-A0A2P5WJS7-F1
#
_cell.length_a   1.000
_cell.length_b   1.000
_cell.length_c   1.000
_cell.angle_alpha   90.00
_cell.angle_beta   90.00
_cell.angle_gamma   90.00
#
_symmetry.space_group_name_H-M   'P 1'
#
loop_
_entity.id
_entity.type
_entity.pdbx_description
1 polymer ?
#
loop_
_entity_poly.entity_id
_entity_poly.type
_entity_poly.pdbx_seq_one_letter_code
_entity_poly.pdbx_strand_id
1 'polypeptide(L)'
;MYDHILILPREMSKTLNSSTDVFLKMKRLRLFKILCRTNCCDLTYLSNESLSSSFKSENLVILLLPYSNIEQLWKKNILKVLNLKGSENLIKASDFTTAPNLEILVLEGCTRLAYVHPSVGVLTRLKLLNLRGCKSLRIFPTKIGMESLEMLILSSCSKLQGFLKIDGKMECLLELWFDGTNIKELPSSIGNLSSLVLLNLKDCRSLVDLHWSIVEYLPENLEQIEFLEELDSSETSVTKPPPFIFQFKNLKVMSFNGIKRPSSKLKKKILSSLLNVIQTGRTISMALTLPSLLGLSSLTRLNLRDCNLCEGDIPGDISRLSSLKQLDLGGNNFISIPSCVTRFSKLEFLRLLDCRALKSLPELPTSIRGLRINGCTSLEIVANPDWATILGVNCFRLAENIDALTLLKKYLKVFGNSRKKFVIIIPGSELQQRGGSSIKIDLPLEVWNDSQWMGVALCCIFVSDNASRDENLMCRTVIHGRYSRQANFDWSGCSLNYGLEQPVTKDHMLIRYFSRDKFYPISLEDKCGERETNNLWTTDCLDQECHQLDLSFTDPFHNSVKVKKCGVRILHSSQCCANFEDIQQHSVDDGSIGNGPQSKQMQKKKKINSTMSTLRKKH
;
A
#
# COMPACT_ATOMS: atom_id res chain seq x y z
N MET A 1 16.46 -21.49 39.46
CA MET A 1 16.60 -20.12 38.94
C MET A 1 18.08 -19.97 38.57
N TYR A 2 18.43 -19.71 37.31
CA TYR A 2 19.84 -19.54 36.94
C TYR A 2 20.35 -18.25 37.58
N ASP A 3 21.47 -18.27 38.32
CA ASP A 3 22.05 -17.09 39.02
C ASP A 3 22.37 -15.89 38.10
N HIS A 4 22.27 -16.09 36.78
CA HIS A 4 22.58 -15.12 35.74
C HIS A 4 21.34 -14.53 35.03
N ILE A 5 20.15 -15.10 35.20
CA ILE A 5 18.93 -14.69 34.49
C ILE A 5 17.76 -14.58 35.45
N LEU A 6 17.13 -13.40 35.49
CA LEU A 6 15.88 -13.17 36.22
C LEU A 6 14.78 -12.68 35.28
N ILE A 7 13.69 -13.44 35.22
CA ILE A 7 12.48 -13.11 34.47
C ILE A 7 11.31 -13.10 35.45
N LEU A 8 10.68 -11.94 35.64
CA LEU A 8 9.53 -11.80 36.54
C LEU A 8 8.21 -11.79 35.74
N PRO A 9 7.29 -12.75 35.99
CA PRO A 9 5.94 -12.73 35.44
C PRO A 9 5.05 -11.72 36.19
N ARG A 10 3.96 -11.29 35.52
CA ARG A 10 3.01 -10.26 35.98
C ARG A 10 2.44 -10.50 37.39
N GLU A 11 2.22 -11.75 37.78
CA GLU A 11 1.48 -12.12 39.00
C GLU A 11 2.31 -12.04 40.30
N MET A 12 3.65 -11.94 40.22
CA MET A 12 4.50 -11.87 41.42
C MET A 12 4.65 -10.45 42.02
N SER A 13 3.89 -9.46 41.55
CA SER A 13 4.00 -8.06 41.99
C SER A 13 3.65 -7.86 43.48
N LYS A 14 2.72 -8.66 44.03
CA LYS A 14 2.35 -8.58 45.46
C LYS A 14 3.39 -9.22 46.40
N THR A 15 4.12 -10.22 45.92
CA THR A 15 5.13 -10.97 46.70
C THR A 15 6.53 -10.36 46.67
N LEU A 16 6.80 -9.40 45.78
CA LEU A 16 8.12 -8.73 45.75
C LEU A 16 8.28 -7.63 46.80
N ASN A 17 7.19 -7.18 47.45
CA ASN A 17 7.24 -6.17 48.51
C ASN A 17 8.10 -6.60 49.72
N SER A 18 8.41 -7.88 49.88
CA SER A 18 9.05 -8.43 51.07
C SER A 18 10.52 -8.86 50.90
N SER A 19 11.21 -8.50 49.81
CA SER A 19 12.58 -9.00 49.60
C SER A 19 13.50 -8.13 48.74
N THR A 20 14.02 -7.04 49.32
CA THR A 20 15.32 -6.43 48.93
C THR A 20 16.48 -7.44 49.03
N ASP A 21 16.39 -8.40 49.95
CA ASP A 21 17.46 -9.36 50.25
C ASP A 21 17.76 -10.35 49.12
N VAL A 22 16.76 -10.72 48.31
CA VAL A 22 16.98 -11.60 47.14
C VAL A 22 17.85 -10.92 46.09
N PHE A 23 17.68 -9.61 45.87
CA PHE A 23 18.50 -8.87 44.90
C PHE A 23 19.95 -8.70 45.37
N LEU A 24 20.18 -8.55 46.68
CA LEU A 24 21.52 -8.51 47.27
C LEU A 24 22.30 -9.84 47.08
N LYS A 25 21.59 -10.97 46.97
CA LYS A 25 22.20 -12.30 46.75
C LYS A 25 22.54 -12.58 45.29
N MET A 26 21.93 -11.89 44.33
CA MET A 26 22.10 -12.11 42.88
C MET A 26 23.36 -11.42 42.30
N LYS A 27 24.54 -11.78 42.81
CA LYS A 27 25.84 -11.15 42.44
C LYS A 27 26.26 -11.35 40.97
N ARG A 28 25.68 -12.32 40.26
CA ARG A 28 26.07 -12.71 38.89
C ARG A 28 25.02 -12.40 37.83
N LEU A 29 23.99 -11.62 38.17
CA LEU A 29 22.86 -11.35 37.29
C LEU A 29 23.28 -10.58 36.03
N ARG A 30 23.04 -11.18 34.86
CA ARG A 30 23.39 -10.61 33.53
C ARG A 30 22.17 -10.12 32.75
N LEU A 31 21.02 -10.79 32.92
CA LEU A 31 19.76 -10.41 32.30
C LEU A 31 18.69 -10.18 33.36
N PHE A 32 18.07 -9.01 33.32
CA PHE A 32 16.89 -8.72 34.12
C PHE A 32 15.73 -8.28 33.21
N LYS A 33 14.64 -9.05 33.24
CA LYS A 33 13.46 -8.83 32.41
C LYS A 33 12.18 -8.90 33.23
N ILE A 34 11.31 -7.91 33.03
CA ILE A 34 9.96 -7.92 33.58
C ILE A 34 8.95 -8.04 32.43
N LEU A 35 8.01 -8.98 32.58
CA LEU A 35 6.95 -9.21 31.61
C LEU A 35 5.72 -8.35 31.95
N CYS A 36 5.75 -7.07 31.60
CA CYS A 36 4.58 -6.18 31.64
C CYS A 36 3.98 -6.03 30.23
N ARG A 37 2.67 -6.30 30.08
CA ARG A 37 1.93 -6.12 28.81
C ARG A 37 1.23 -4.75 28.69
N THR A 38 0.87 -4.11 29.81
CA THR A 38 0.26 -2.76 29.89
C THR A 38 0.49 -2.16 31.30
N ASN A 39 0.46 -0.82 31.40
CA ASN A 39 0.69 0.03 32.60
C ASN A 39 0.83 -0.72 33.93
N CYS A 40 2.06 -0.85 34.42
CA CYS A 40 2.38 -1.47 35.69
C CYS A 40 2.36 -0.42 36.82
N CYS A 41 1.19 0.19 37.06
CA CYS A 41 0.99 1.17 38.13
C CYS A 41 1.24 0.58 39.53
N ASP A 42 1.07 -0.73 39.70
CA ASP A 42 1.20 -1.44 40.99
C ASP A 42 2.65 -1.82 41.35
N LEU A 43 3.62 -1.60 40.46
CA LEU A 43 5.04 -1.87 40.74
C LEU A 43 5.71 -0.62 41.34
N THR A 44 5.37 -0.29 42.58
CA THR A 44 6.02 0.77 43.37
C THR A 44 7.48 0.47 43.68
N TYR A 45 7.88 -0.81 43.68
CA TYR A 45 9.25 -1.26 43.96
C TYR A 45 10.25 -1.06 42.81
N LEU A 46 9.87 -0.46 41.67
CA LEU A 46 10.82 -0.13 40.58
C LEU A 46 10.93 1.38 40.35
N SER A 47 10.75 2.17 41.40
CA SER A 47 11.07 3.59 41.41
C SER A 47 12.59 3.80 41.47
N ASN A 48 13.05 5.03 41.20
CA ASN A 48 14.47 5.37 41.26
C ASN A 48 15.12 5.09 42.63
N GLU A 49 14.34 5.13 43.71
CA GLU A 49 14.85 4.94 45.07
C GLU A 49 15.10 3.46 45.39
N SER A 50 14.30 2.55 44.83
CA SER A 50 14.37 1.12 45.15
C SER A 50 15.45 0.38 44.38
N LEU A 51 15.68 0.63 43.08
CA LEU A 51 16.83 0.01 42.40
C LEU A 51 18.16 0.78 42.55
N SER A 52 18.18 2.01 43.07
CA SER A 52 19.46 2.72 43.35
C SER A 52 20.11 2.23 44.64
N SER A 53 19.32 1.86 45.66
CA SER A 53 19.82 1.48 46.99
C SER A 53 20.04 -0.03 47.18
N SER A 54 19.27 -0.89 46.51
CA SER A 54 19.26 -2.34 46.78
C SER A 54 19.95 -3.23 45.71
N PHE A 55 20.21 -2.70 44.51
CA PHE A 55 20.55 -3.53 43.36
C PHE A 55 22.00 -3.33 42.90
N LYS A 56 22.92 -4.21 43.37
CA LYS A 56 24.32 -4.27 42.88
C LYS A 56 24.37 -4.85 41.46
N SER A 57 24.29 -4.00 40.45
CA SER A 57 24.14 -4.40 39.05
C SER A 57 25.42 -4.42 38.23
N GLU A 58 26.57 -4.55 38.87
CA GLU A 58 27.88 -4.42 38.21
C GLU A 58 28.06 -5.39 37.03
N ASN A 59 27.33 -6.51 37.04
CA ASN A 59 27.35 -7.56 36.01
C ASN A 59 26.16 -7.54 35.03
N LEU A 60 25.30 -6.52 35.08
CA LEU A 60 24.06 -6.49 34.28
C LEU A 60 24.31 -6.03 32.84
N VAL A 61 24.05 -6.92 31.89
CA VAL A 61 24.25 -6.70 30.44
C VAL A 61 22.95 -6.29 29.74
N ILE A 62 21.81 -6.88 30.14
CA ILE A 62 20.50 -6.64 29.52
C ILE A 62 19.50 -6.24 30.60
N LEU A 63 18.86 -5.08 30.40
CA LEU A 63 17.81 -4.55 31.26
C LEU A 63 16.54 -4.27 30.46
N LEU A 64 15.49 -5.06 30.71
CA LEU A 64 14.19 -4.93 30.04
C LEU A 64 13.11 -4.63 31.09
N LEU A 65 12.75 -3.36 31.18
CA LEU A 65 11.80 -2.81 32.14
C LEU A 65 10.69 -2.02 31.41
N PRO A 66 9.91 -2.65 30.51
CA PRO A 66 8.83 -1.96 29.83
C PRO A 66 7.71 -1.58 30.82
N TYR A 67 7.09 -0.43 30.60
CA TYR A 67 5.97 0.13 31.36
C TYR A 67 6.28 0.36 32.85
N SER A 68 7.52 0.75 33.14
CA SER A 68 7.99 0.97 34.52
C SER A 68 7.77 2.39 35.00
N ASN A 69 7.71 2.57 36.33
CA ASN A 69 7.61 3.87 36.99
C ASN A 69 8.96 4.58 37.19
N ILE A 70 9.94 4.31 36.32
CA ILE A 70 11.27 4.92 36.41
C ILE A 70 11.17 6.39 36.02
N GLU A 71 11.62 7.27 36.91
CA GLU A 71 11.62 8.72 36.66
C GLU A 71 12.97 9.21 36.10
N GLN A 72 14.06 8.50 36.41
CA GLN A 72 15.43 8.85 36.03
C GLN A 72 16.30 7.60 35.84
N LEU A 73 17.24 7.66 34.91
CA LEU A 73 18.22 6.60 34.67
C LEU A 73 19.38 6.64 35.67
N TRP A 74 19.72 5.50 36.28
CA TRP A 74 20.92 5.28 37.12
C TRP A 74 22.15 4.83 36.32
N LYS A 75 23.34 5.06 36.89
CA LYS A 75 24.66 4.72 36.32
C LYS A 75 24.88 3.20 36.32
N LYS A 76 25.20 2.59 35.16
CA LYS A 76 25.50 1.15 35.05
C LYS A 76 26.59 0.86 34.02
N ASN A 77 27.66 0.19 34.45
CA ASN A 77 28.95 0.15 33.76
C ASN A 77 29.07 -0.80 32.56
N ILE A 78 28.24 -1.86 32.44
CA ILE A 78 28.40 -2.88 31.39
C ILE A 78 27.15 -3.15 30.53
N LEU A 79 26.17 -2.26 30.57
CA LEU A 79 24.90 -2.46 29.91
C LEU A 79 25.05 -2.41 28.38
N LYS A 80 24.53 -3.42 27.69
CA LYS A 80 24.43 -3.49 26.22
C LYS A 80 23.02 -3.18 25.70
N VAL A 81 21.99 -3.61 26.42
CA VAL A 81 20.60 -3.43 26.01
C VAL A 81 19.81 -2.81 27.14
N LEU A 82 19.14 -1.70 26.84
CA LEU A 82 18.24 -1.00 27.74
C LEU A 82 16.90 -0.79 27.06
N ASN A 83 15.83 -1.37 27.62
CA ASN A 83 14.47 -1.17 27.14
C ASN A 83 13.58 -0.68 28.27
N LEU A 84 13.14 0.58 28.18
CA LEU A 84 12.21 1.24 29.09
C LEU A 84 10.90 1.62 28.37
N LYS A 85 10.53 0.90 27.30
CA LYS A 85 9.33 1.18 26.51
C LYS A 85 8.12 1.45 27.39
N GLY A 86 7.40 2.54 27.17
CA GLY A 86 6.15 2.87 27.85
C GLY A 86 6.34 3.35 29.28
N SER A 87 7.56 3.73 29.69
CA SER A 87 7.79 4.31 31.01
C SER A 87 7.27 5.76 31.04
N GLU A 88 5.99 5.92 31.37
CA GLU A 88 5.29 7.21 31.26
C GLU A 88 5.86 8.27 32.21
N ASN A 89 6.47 7.87 33.33
CA ASN A 89 7.06 8.79 34.31
C ASN A 89 8.49 9.24 34.01
N LEU A 90 9.13 8.71 32.96
CA LEU A 90 10.48 9.09 32.58
C LEU A 90 10.47 10.50 31.97
N ILE A 91 11.01 11.48 32.69
CA ILE A 91 11.04 12.89 32.23
C ILE A 91 12.36 13.21 31.49
N LYS A 92 13.46 12.63 31.94
CA LYS A 92 14.81 12.89 31.42
C LYS A 92 15.58 11.59 31.27
N ALA A 93 16.18 11.38 30.10
CA ALA A 93 17.22 10.36 29.93
C ALA A 93 18.56 10.98 30.31
N SER A 94 19.10 10.55 31.45
CA SER A 94 20.34 11.08 32.04
C SER A 94 21.60 10.62 31.31
N ASP A 95 22.76 10.95 31.86
CA ASP A 95 24.07 10.71 31.28
C ASP A 95 24.38 9.22 31.02
N PHE A 96 24.72 8.90 29.76
CA PHE A 96 25.09 7.59 29.25
C PHE A 96 26.62 7.35 29.20
N THR A 97 27.46 8.31 29.63
CA THR A 97 28.93 8.12 29.71
C THR A 97 29.32 6.89 30.53
N THR A 98 28.50 6.53 31.52
CA THR A 98 28.71 5.36 32.37
C THR A 98 28.31 4.03 31.71
N ALA A 99 27.68 4.04 30.53
CA ALA A 99 27.27 2.84 29.79
C ALA A 99 27.87 2.81 28.37
N PRO A 100 29.21 2.77 28.22
CA PRO A 100 29.86 2.89 26.91
C PRO A 100 29.63 1.68 25.99
N ASN A 101 29.20 0.54 26.55
CA ASN A 101 28.93 -0.69 25.80
C ASN A 101 27.50 -0.78 25.26
N LEU A 102 26.70 0.28 25.40
CA LEU A 102 25.30 0.27 25.01
C LEU A 102 25.17 0.14 23.49
N GLU A 103 24.49 -0.92 23.04
CA GLU A 103 24.22 -1.24 21.64
C GLU A 103 22.77 -0.92 21.26
N ILE A 104 21.82 -1.08 22.21
CA ILE A 104 20.39 -0.89 21.97
C ILE A 104 19.77 -0.06 23.10
N LEU A 105 19.13 1.05 22.73
CA LEU A 105 18.36 1.89 23.64
C LEU A 105 16.92 2.08 23.14
N VAL A 106 15.94 1.55 23.88
CA VAL A 106 14.52 1.66 23.57
C VAL A 106 13.81 2.45 24.66
N LEU A 107 13.31 3.63 24.28
CA LEU A 107 12.52 4.56 25.09
C LEU A 107 11.16 4.85 24.42
N GLU A 108 10.70 3.95 23.56
CA GLU A 108 9.43 4.05 22.84
C GLU A 108 8.26 4.30 23.81
N GLY A 109 7.40 5.27 23.54
CA GLY A 109 6.20 5.53 24.33
C GLY A 109 6.46 6.20 25.68
N CYS A 110 7.68 6.68 25.97
CA CYS A 110 7.95 7.52 27.13
C CYS A 110 7.38 8.93 26.91
N THR A 111 6.07 9.09 27.09
CA THR A 111 5.32 10.30 26.65
C THR A 111 5.73 11.59 27.36
N ARG A 112 6.25 11.52 28.60
CA ARG A 112 6.76 12.65 29.38
C ARG A 112 8.25 12.94 29.16
N LEU A 113 8.97 12.10 28.40
CA LEU A 113 10.39 12.29 28.12
C LEU A 113 10.59 13.58 27.33
N ALA A 114 11.19 14.58 27.96
CA ALA A 114 11.36 15.91 27.38
C ALA A 114 12.80 16.18 26.92
N TYR A 115 13.77 15.44 27.45
CA TYR A 115 15.19 15.66 27.26
C TYR A 115 15.96 14.34 27.23
N VAL A 116 16.84 14.20 26.25
CA VAL A 116 17.85 13.14 26.17
C VAL A 116 19.22 13.78 26.32
N HIS A 117 20.04 13.28 27.24
CA HIS A 117 21.37 13.83 27.49
C HIS A 117 22.29 13.65 26.26
N PRO A 118 23.08 14.69 25.88
CA PRO A 118 23.96 14.64 24.70
C PRO A 118 25.00 13.53 24.70
N SER A 119 25.31 12.93 25.84
CA SER A 119 26.16 11.74 25.93
C SER A 119 25.66 10.57 25.08
N VAL A 120 24.38 10.52 24.70
CA VAL A 120 23.89 9.49 23.76
C VAL A 120 24.63 9.57 22.41
N GLY A 121 25.06 10.77 22.02
CA GLY A 121 25.80 11.03 20.78
C GLY A 121 27.26 10.58 20.81
N VAL A 122 27.82 10.25 21.99
CA VAL A 122 29.21 9.76 22.10
C VAL A 122 29.32 8.23 22.15
N LEU A 123 28.18 7.54 22.10
CA LEU A 123 28.16 6.08 22.25
C LEU A 123 28.64 5.41 20.95
N THR A 124 29.89 4.96 20.95
CA THR A 124 30.55 4.35 19.79
C THR A 124 30.09 2.93 19.46
N ARG A 125 29.19 2.34 20.26
CA ARG A 125 28.63 1.00 20.03
C ARG A 125 27.12 0.99 19.82
N LEU A 126 26.46 2.13 19.97
CA LEU A 126 25.01 2.23 19.87
C LEU A 126 24.58 2.02 18.43
N LYS A 127 23.87 0.93 18.16
CA LYS A 127 23.34 0.56 16.85
C LYS A 127 21.89 0.99 16.66
N LEU A 128 21.09 0.93 17.73
CA LEU A 128 19.66 1.27 17.68
C LEU A 128 19.28 2.25 18.79
N LEU A 129 18.63 3.36 18.39
CA LEU A 129 17.99 4.31 19.28
C LEU A 129 16.52 4.49 18.89
N ASN A 130 15.60 3.98 19.71
CA ASN A 130 14.16 4.11 19.50
C ASN A 130 13.53 5.04 20.54
N LEU A 131 13.10 6.20 20.08
CA LEU A 131 12.40 7.26 20.83
C LEU A 131 10.96 7.44 20.33
N ARG A 132 10.41 6.48 19.58
CA ARG A 132 9.06 6.58 18.98
C ARG A 132 8.01 6.95 20.04
N GLY A 133 7.17 7.94 19.76
CA GLY A 133 6.08 8.33 20.64
C GLY A 133 6.51 9.09 21.91
N CYS A 134 7.76 9.59 21.98
CA CYS A 134 8.19 10.54 23.00
C CYS A 134 7.58 11.93 22.76
N LYS A 135 6.27 12.06 23.03
CA LYS A 135 5.46 13.25 22.70
C LYS A 135 5.93 14.56 23.35
N SER A 136 6.72 14.48 24.44
CA SER A 136 7.26 15.66 25.14
C SER A 136 8.66 16.07 24.68
N LEU A 137 9.32 15.26 23.85
CA LEU A 137 10.68 15.52 23.38
C LEU A 137 10.69 16.76 22.48
N ARG A 138 11.44 17.79 22.87
CA ARG A 138 11.51 19.06 22.14
C ARG A 138 12.75 19.19 21.28
N ILE A 139 13.87 18.67 21.77
CA ILE A 139 15.20 18.78 21.18
C ILE A 139 15.84 17.40 21.24
N PHE A 140 16.44 16.99 20.13
CA PHE A 140 17.29 15.81 20.07
C PHE A 140 18.76 16.25 20.01
N PRO A 141 19.64 15.74 20.90
CA PRO A 141 21.04 16.15 20.89
C PRO A 141 21.80 15.54 19.70
N THR A 142 22.53 16.36 18.95
CA THR A 142 23.33 15.93 17.79
C THR A 142 24.80 16.36 17.87
N LYS A 143 25.24 16.82 19.05
CA LYS A 143 26.53 17.50 19.22
C LYS A 143 27.76 16.60 19.10
N ILE A 144 27.63 15.28 19.01
CA ILE A 144 28.77 14.35 18.85
C ILE A 144 28.34 13.17 17.96
N GLY A 145 29.25 12.73 17.08
CA GLY A 145 29.00 11.78 15.99
C GLY A 145 28.60 10.39 16.48
N MET A 146 27.41 9.95 16.09
CA MET A 146 26.88 8.62 16.36
C MET A 146 27.43 7.63 15.30
N GLU A 147 28.72 7.33 15.39
CA GLU A 147 29.49 6.62 14.35
C GLU A 147 28.96 5.23 14.02
N SER A 148 28.48 4.48 15.02
CA SER A 148 27.98 3.10 14.84
C SER A 148 26.46 2.99 14.77
N LEU A 149 25.73 4.10 14.79
CA LEU A 149 24.27 4.07 14.81
C LEU A 149 23.75 3.64 13.46
N GLU A 150 23.01 2.54 13.42
CA GLU A 150 22.41 1.95 12.22
C GLU A 150 20.95 2.42 12.05
N MET A 151 20.22 2.61 13.15
CA MET A 151 18.79 2.95 13.14
C MET A 151 18.41 4.00 14.21
N LEU A 152 17.83 5.10 13.76
CA LEU A 152 17.30 6.18 14.62
C LEU A 152 15.79 6.37 14.38
N ILE A 153 14.98 6.11 15.41
CA ILE A 153 13.52 6.24 15.35
C ILE A 153 13.05 7.38 16.26
N LEU A 154 12.59 8.48 15.65
CA LEU A 154 11.99 9.65 16.29
C LEU A 154 10.50 9.81 15.96
N SER A 155 9.89 8.80 15.32
CA SER A 155 8.49 8.79 14.91
C SER A 155 7.52 9.24 16.02
N SER A 156 6.50 10.02 15.66
CA SER A 156 5.46 10.50 16.56
C SER A 156 5.95 11.35 17.76
N CYS A 157 7.15 11.94 17.68
CA CYS A 157 7.62 12.95 18.62
C CYS A 157 7.04 14.34 18.29
N SER A 158 5.74 14.53 18.60
CA SER A 158 4.96 15.69 18.15
C SER A 158 5.45 17.08 18.61
N LYS A 159 6.30 17.17 19.63
CA LYS A 159 6.90 18.44 20.09
C LYS A 159 8.32 18.66 19.59
N LEU A 160 8.89 17.70 18.86
CA LEU A 160 10.22 17.83 18.27
C LEU A 160 10.15 18.85 17.13
N GLN A 161 10.76 20.01 17.32
CA GLN A 161 10.71 21.11 16.34
C GLN A 161 12.02 21.30 15.57
N GLY A 162 13.13 20.76 16.08
CA GLY A 162 14.43 20.89 15.45
C GLY A 162 15.23 19.60 15.59
N PHE A 163 15.85 19.21 14.48
CA PHE A 163 16.96 18.28 14.45
C PHE A 163 18.21 19.14 14.25
N LEU A 164 18.99 19.34 15.33
CA LEU A 164 20.14 20.24 15.31
C LEU A 164 21.20 19.74 14.31
N LYS A 165 22.06 20.66 13.88
CA LYS A 165 23.23 20.41 13.03
C LYS A 165 23.97 19.15 13.50
N ILE A 166 24.21 18.22 12.58
CA ILE A 166 25.03 17.04 12.85
C ILE A 166 26.49 17.52 12.82
N ASP A 167 27.12 17.66 13.99
CA ASP A 167 28.50 18.14 14.13
C ASP A 167 29.54 16.99 13.98
N GLY A 168 29.20 15.93 13.24
CA GLY A 168 30.04 14.76 12.99
C GLY A 168 29.51 13.91 11.85
N LYS A 169 30.21 12.83 11.48
CA LYS A 169 29.72 11.89 10.46
C LYS A 169 28.91 10.76 11.11
N MET A 170 27.81 10.36 10.49
CA MET A 170 27.01 9.20 10.90
C MET A 170 27.08 8.15 9.78
N GLU A 171 28.29 7.65 9.53
CA GLU A 171 28.60 6.84 8.35
C GLU A 171 27.91 5.47 8.37
N CYS A 172 27.42 4.99 9.52
CA CYS A 172 26.68 3.72 9.62
C CYS A 172 25.15 3.85 9.61
N LEU A 173 24.59 5.07 9.58
CA LEU A 173 23.14 5.24 9.70
C LEU A 173 22.43 4.77 8.43
N LEU A 174 21.64 3.71 8.55
CA LEU A 174 20.89 3.09 7.46
C LEU A 174 19.44 3.59 7.42
N GLU A 175 18.81 3.77 8.59
CA GLU A 175 17.40 4.12 8.69
C GLU A 175 17.14 5.31 9.62
N LEU A 176 16.43 6.30 9.12
CA LEU A 176 16.05 7.50 9.87
C LEU A 176 14.54 7.78 9.75
N TRP A 177 13.86 7.72 10.89
CA TRP A 177 12.40 7.86 10.97
C TRP A 177 11.99 9.12 11.76
N PHE A 178 11.40 10.09 11.06
CA PHE A 178 10.83 11.33 11.62
C PHE A 178 9.32 11.41 11.48
N ASP A 179 8.64 10.36 11.03
CA ASP A 179 7.22 10.41 10.69
C ASP A 179 6.36 10.92 11.86
N GLY A 180 5.43 11.83 11.60
CA GLY A 180 4.56 12.43 12.62
C GLY A 180 5.27 13.35 13.62
N THR A 181 6.46 13.86 13.30
CA THR A 181 7.13 14.92 14.07
C THR A 181 6.74 16.32 13.60
N ASN A 182 7.11 17.35 14.36
CA ASN A 182 6.82 18.74 14.03
C ASN A 182 8.08 19.50 13.59
N ILE A 183 9.02 18.79 12.97
CA ILE A 183 10.25 19.37 12.42
C ILE A 183 9.90 20.43 11.37
N LYS A 184 10.64 21.53 11.38
CA LYS A 184 10.44 22.66 10.46
C LYS A 184 11.41 22.65 9.29
N GLU A 185 12.58 22.06 9.50
CA GLU A 185 13.68 22.00 8.55
C GLU A 185 14.47 20.71 8.75
N LEU A 186 15.13 20.25 7.69
CA LEU A 186 16.22 19.28 7.78
C LEU A 186 17.54 20.06 7.77
N PRO A 187 18.52 19.72 8.62
CA PRO A 187 19.81 20.39 8.60
C PRO A 187 20.56 20.05 7.30
N SER A 188 21.37 20.99 6.81
CA SER A 188 22.22 20.78 5.61
C SER A 188 23.16 19.59 5.74
N SER A 189 23.51 19.22 6.98
CA SER A 189 24.30 18.04 7.30
C SER A 189 23.60 16.70 7.04
N ILE A 190 22.34 16.68 6.59
CA ILE A 190 21.68 15.44 6.12
C ILE A 190 22.47 14.79 4.97
N GLY A 191 23.21 15.60 4.20
CA GLY A 191 24.17 15.15 3.20
C GLY A 191 25.29 14.25 3.75
N ASN A 192 25.60 14.33 5.04
CA ASN A 192 26.66 13.54 5.70
C ASN A 192 26.20 12.11 6.08
N LEU A 193 24.93 11.76 5.82
CA LEU A 193 24.37 10.43 6.09
C LEU A 193 24.64 9.51 4.89
N SER A 194 25.91 9.20 4.63
CA SER A 194 26.33 8.55 3.38
C SER A 194 25.71 7.17 3.17
N SER A 195 25.56 6.38 4.24
CA SER A 195 24.99 5.02 4.17
C SER A 195 23.46 4.98 4.31
N LEU A 196 22.78 6.12 4.31
CA LEU A 196 21.33 6.16 4.54
C LEU A 196 20.58 5.46 3.41
N VAL A 197 19.80 4.44 3.76
CA VAL A 197 18.98 3.65 2.85
C VAL A 197 17.53 4.13 2.86
N LEU A 198 17.02 4.55 4.03
CA LEU A 198 15.63 4.97 4.22
C LEU A 198 15.54 6.27 5.02
N LEU A 199 14.83 7.25 4.45
CA LEU A 199 14.43 8.49 5.11
C LEU A 199 12.90 8.62 5.13
N ASN A 200 12.30 8.55 6.32
CA ASN A 200 10.86 8.71 6.48
C ASN A 200 10.51 10.04 7.16
N LEU A 201 9.83 10.92 6.42
CA LEU A 201 9.36 12.25 6.82
C LEU A 201 7.83 12.35 6.79
N LYS A 202 7.13 11.21 6.71
CA LYS A 202 5.67 11.18 6.56
C LYS A 202 4.96 11.96 7.67
N ASP A 203 3.94 12.74 7.34
CA ASP A 203 3.13 13.53 8.30
C ASP A 203 3.93 14.60 9.08
N CYS A 204 5.10 15.02 8.57
CA CYS A 204 5.85 16.17 9.09
C CYS A 204 5.22 17.51 8.61
N ARG A 205 4.06 17.87 9.16
CA ARG A 205 3.23 19.00 8.67
C ARG A 205 3.83 20.40 8.81
N SER A 206 4.88 20.55 9.61
CA SER A 206 5.58 21.84 9.77
C SER A 206 6.77 22.01 8.84
N LEU A 207 7.13 20.98 8.07
CA LEU A 207 8.21 21.01 7.08
C LEU A 207 7.74 21.78 5.84
N VAL A 208 8.44 22.88 5.49
CA VAL A 208 8.06 23.80 4.40
C VAL A 208 9.22 24.17 3.47
N ASP A 209 8.87 24.56 2.25
CA ASP A 209 9.77 24.84 1.13
C ASP A 209 10.91 25.83 1.43
N LEU A 210 10.60 26.94 2.10
CA LEU A 210 11.55 28.04 2.33
C LEU A 210 12.80 27.60 3.12
N HIS A 211 12.70 26.53 3.90
CA HIS A 211 13.83 25.99 4.66
C HIS A 211 14.53 24.83 3.95
N TRP A 212 14.01 24.39 2.80
CA TRP A 212 14.75 23.55 1.88
C TRP A 212 15.63 24.39 0.93
N SER A 213 15.19 25.60 0.58
CA SER A 213 15.88 26.49 -0.37
C SER A 213 17.12 27.21 0.18
N ILE A 214 17.33 27.28 1.50
CA ILE A 214 18.59 27.83 2.08
C ILE A 214 19.79 26.91 1.75
N VAL A 215 19.49 25.74 1.20
CA VAL A 215 20.44 24.76 0.70
C VAL A 215 20.75 24.98 -0.79
N GLU A 216 20.69 26.22 -1.27
CA GLU A 216 21.23 26.65 -2.57
C GLU A 216 22.77 26.45 -2.65
N TYR A 217 23.39 26.11 -1.51
CA TYR A 217 24.78 25.71 -1.36
C TYR A 217 24.89 24.36 -0.62
N LEU A 218 24.38 23.26 -1.17
CA LEU A 218 24.93 21.93 -0.82
C LEU A 218 26.20 21.73 -1.66
N PRO A 219 27.31 21.27 -1.05
CA PRO A 219 28.60 21.17 -1.70
C PRO A 219 28.59 20.11 -2.80
N GLU A 220 29.66 20.12 -3.60
CA GLU A 220 30.04 19.21 -4.68
C GLU A 220 30.03 17.69 -4.34
N ASN A 221 29.49 17.29 -3.18
CA ASN A 221 29.52 15.95 -2.58
C ASN A 221 28.15 15.23 -2.55
N LEU A 222 27.21 15.55 -3.46
CA LEU A 222 25.96 14.76 -3.61
C LEU A 222 26.21 13.31 -4.04
N GLU A 223 27.45 12.96 -4.41
CA GLU A 223 27.96 11.60 -4.56
C GLU A 223 27.96 10.79 -3.25
N GLN A 224 27.67 11.39 -2.08
CA GLN A 224 27.79 10.67 -0.81
C GLN A 224 26.53 9.91 -0.37
N ILE A 225 25.32 10.32 -0.78
CA ILE A 225 24.09 9.55 -0.49
C ILE A 225 23.82 8.58 -1.64
N GLU A 226 24.81 7.74 -1.93
CA GLU A 226 24.67 6.70 -2.96
C GLU A 226 23.67 5.64 -2.54
N PHE A 227 23.44 5.40 -1.25
CA PHE A 227 22.68 4.24 -0.80
C PHE A 227 21.18 4.49 -0.59
N LEU A 228 20.68 5.71 -0.77
CA LEU A 228 19.26 6.01 -0.49
C LEU A 228 18.35 5.30 -1.49
N GLU A 229 17.55 4.37 -0.98
CA GLU A 229 16.60 3.57 -1.76
C GLU A 229 15.15 4.02 -1.55
N GLU A 230 14.82 4.58 -0.38
CA GLU A 230 13.46 4.98 -0.02
C GLU A 230 13.39 6.40 0.59
N LEU A 231 12.53 7.24 0.01
CA LEU A 231 12.19 8.56 0.51
C LEU A 231 10.67 8.71 0.59
N ASP A 232 10.14 8.81 1.81
CA ASP A 232 8.73 9.11 2.05
C ASP A 232 8.58 10.51 2.66
N SER A 233 8.05 11.46 1.88
CA SER A 233 7.69 12.82 2.29
C SER A 233 6.18 13.07 2.21
N SER A 234 5.37 12.02 2.34
CA SER A 234 3.91 12.10 2.29
C SER A 234 3.36 12.93 3.45
N GLU A 235 2.20 13.56 3.28
CA GLU A 235 1.48 14.31 4.31
C GLU A 235 2.29 15.49 4.90
N THR A 236 3.27 15.98 4.15
CA THR A 236 4.05 17.19 4.44
C THR A 236 3.44 18.42 3.77
N SER A 237 4.03 19.59 4.00
CA SER A 237 3.70 20.84 3.28
C SER A 237 4.78 21.23 2.27
N VAL A 238 5.59 20.27 1.82
CA VAL A 238 6.62 20.48 0.80
C VAL A 238 5.98 20.50 -0.58
N THR A 239 5.99 21.66 -1.24
CA THR A 239 5.55 21.85 -2.63
C THR A 239 6.71 22.03 -3.61
N LYS A 240 7.90 22.36 -3.12
CA LYS A 240 9.12 22.55 -3.91
C LYS A 240 10.25 21.75 -3.28
N PRO A 241 10.28 20.43 -3.52
CA PRO A 241 11.44 19.63 -3.14
C PRO A 241 12.69 20.15 -3.87
N PRO A 242 13.88 19.96 -3.27
CA PRO A 242 15.12 20.39 -3.89
C PRO A 242 15.36 19.67 -5.22
N PRO A 243 16.07 20.28 -6.16
CA PRO A 243 16.47 19.58 -7.38
C PRO A 243 17.38 18.36 -7.13
N PHE A 244 18.22 18.39 -6.08
CA PHE A 244 19.21 17.33 -5.85
C PHE A 244 18.60 15.96 -5.51
N ILE A 245 17.42 15.88 -4.88
CA ILE A 245 16.82 14.58 -4.55
C ILE A 245 16.44 13.78 -5.82
N PHE A 246 16.28 14.48 -6.94
CA PHE A 246 15.97 13.90 -8.25
C PHE A 246 17.22 13.40 -8.98
N GLN A 247 18.39 13.47 -8.34
CA GLN A 247 19.66 12.95 -8.84
C GLN A 247 20.07 11.63 -8.16
N PHE A 248 19.32 11.14 -7.17
CA PHE A 248 19.62 9.90 -6.46
C PHE A 248 19.36 8.67 -7.35
N LYS A 249 20.44 8.14 -7.95
CA LYS A 249 20.37 7.05 -8.93
C LYS A 249 19.88 5.73 -8.36
N ASN A 250 20.08 5.48 -7.06
CA ASN A 250 19.70 4.24 -6.38
C ASN A 250 18.32 4.29 -5.73
N LEU A 251 17.62 5.44 -5.80
CA LEU A 251 16.30 5.58 -5.23
C LEU A 251 15.29 4.66 -5.94
N LYS A 252 14.65 3.76 -5.19
CA LYS A 252 13.68 2.78 -5.68
C LYS A 252 12.24 3.18 -5.39
N VAL A 253 12.01 3.89 -4.27
CA VAL A 253 10.68 4.31 -3.81
C VAL A 253 10.71 5.78 -3.43
N MET A 254 9.79 6.55 -4.01
CA MET A 254 9.60 7.97 -3.71
C MET A 254 8.11 8.28 -3.51
N SER A 255 7.75 8.95 -2.41
CA SER A 255 6.37 9.34 -2.12
C SER A 255 6.27 10.79 -1.65
N PHE A 256 5.38 11.55 -2.29
CA PHE A 256 4.97 12.91 -1.89
C PHE A 256 3.47 12.96 -1.54
N ASN A 257 2.83 11.81 -1.36
CA ASN A 257 1.37 11.72 -1.26
C ASN A 257 0.74 12.68 -0.23
N GLY A 258 -0.37 13.32 -0.57
CA GLY A 258 -1.20 14.06 0.38
C GLY A 258 -0.58 15.38 0.83
N ILE A 259 -0.13 16.22 -0.11
CA ILE A 259 0.48 17.52 0.23
C ILE A 259 -0.57 18.42 0.85
N LYS A 260 -0.43 18.66 2.16
CA LYS A 260 -1.39 19.45 2.93
C LYS A 260 -1.14 20.93 2.73
N ARG A 261 -2.23 21.69 2.58
CA ARG A 261 -2.20 23.15 2.60
C ARG A 261 -1.50 23.64 3.88
N PRO A 262 -0.51 24.55 3.78
CA PRO A 262 0.10 25.15 4.96
C PRO A 262 -0.97 25.75 5.87
N SER A 263 -0.83 25.60 7.18
CA SER A 263 -1.78 26.19 8.14
C SER A 263 -1.91 27.70 7.94
N SER A 264 -3.05 28.31 8.31
CA SER A 264 -3.28 29.75 8.14
C SER A 264 -2.23 30.63 8.83
N LYS A 265 -1.66 30.17 9.95
CA LYS A 265 -0.54 30.83 10.65
C LYS A 265 0.76 30.77 9.83
N LEU A 266 1.05 29.62 9.23
CA LEU A 266 2.23 29.41 8.39
C LEU A 266 2.11 30.15 7.06
N LYS A 267 0.91 30.19 6.46
CA LYS A 267 0.58 31.03 5.30
C LYS A 267 0.89 32.50 5.57
N LYS A 268 0.45 33.07 6.70
CA LYS A 268 0.75 34.45 7.06
C LYS A 268 2.25 34.71 7.19
N LYS A 269 3.00 33.78 7.78
CA LYS A 269 4.47 33.89 7.93
C LYS A 269 5.21 33.80 6.59
N ILE A 270 4.79 32.86 5.72
CA ILE A 270 5.32 32.69 4.36
C ILE A 270 4.98 33.93 3.51
N LEU A 271 3.73 34.39 3.54
CA LEU A 271 3.29 35.60 2.86
C LEU A 271 4.08 36.82 3.35
N SER A 272 4.28 36.99 4.66
CA SER A 272 5.07 38.10 5.20
C SER A 272 6.55 38.05 4.82
N SER A 273 7.12 36.86 4.61
CA SER A 273 8.52 36.71 4.18
C SER A 273 8.71 36.82 2.67
N LEU A 274 7.71 36.43 1.87
CA LEU A 274 7.68 36.59 0.42
C LEU A 274 7.23 37.99 -0.04
N LEU A 275 6.45 38.72 0.77
CA LEU A 275 6.04 40.11 0.50
C LEU A 275 7.23 41.06 0.39
N ASN A 276 8.38 40.74 0.99
CA ASN A 276 9.61 41.51 0.81
C ASN A 276 10.31 41.22 -0.53
N VAL A 277 9.88 40.23 -1.31
CA VAL A 277 10.57 39.75 -2.51
C VAL A 277 9.71 39.81 -3.79
N ILE A 278 8.39 39.98 -3.73
CA ILE A 278 7.53 39.87 -4.93
C ILE A 278 6.46 40.97 -5.01
N GLN A 279 6.70 41.95 -5.88
CA GLN A 279 5.73 42.92 -6.42
C GLN A 279 5.00 42.42 -7.68
N THR A 280 5.10 41.14 -8.04
CA THR A 280 4.47 40.59 -9.25
C THR A 280 3.34 39.62 -8.90
N GLY A 281 2.13 39.91 -9.41
CA GLY A 281 0.87 39.22 -9.10
C GLY A 281 0.77 37.77 -9.58
N ARG A 282 1.64 36.88 -9.08
CA ARG A 282 1.51 35.43 -9.24
C ARG A 282 0.72 34.84 -8.08
N THR A 283 -0.41 34.21 -8.39
CA THR A 283 -1.12 33.32 -7.47
C THR A 283 -0.15 32.26 -6.96
N ILE A 284 -0.02 32.11 -5.63
CA ILE A 284 0.84 31.07 -5.03
C ILE A 284 0.22 29.71 -5.36
N SER A 285 0.77 29.02 -6.37
CA SER A 285 0.42 27.62 -6.66
C SER A 285 0.83 26.76 -5.47
N MET A 286 -0.09 25.94 -4.97
CA MET A 286 0.16 24.95 -3.91
C MET A 286 0.39 23.54 -4.48
N ALA A 287 0.59 23.44 -5.80
CA ALA A 287 0.91 22.20 -6.49
C ALA A 287 2.38 21.81 -6.25
N LEU A 288 2.64 20.51 -6.19
CA LEU A 288 4.01 20.00 -6.21
C LEU A 288 4.71 20.41 -7.51
N THR A 289 5.84 21.10 -7.39
CA THR A 289 6.72 21.39 -8.51
C THR A 289 7.71 20.25 -8.68
N LEU A 290 7.62 19.55 -9.81
CA LEU A 290 8.56 18.48 -10.17
C LEU A 290 9.61 19.04 -11.15
N PRO A 291 10.92 18.99 -10.82
CA PRO A 291 11.98 19.26 -11.78
C PRO A 291 12.14 18.04 -12.71
N SER A 292 13.24 18.02 -13.47
CA SER A 292 13.58 16.85 -14.29
C SER A 292 13.76 15.60 -13.42
N LEU A 293 13.14 14.50 -13.83
CA LEU A 293 13.17 13.22 -13.12
C LEU A 293 14.24 12.26 -13.67
N LEU A 294 15.07 12.72 -14.62
CA LEU A 294 16.03 11.89 -15.37
C LEU A 294 17.06 11.17 -14.50
N GLY A 295 17.42 11.73 -13.35
CA GLY A 295 18.40 11.14 -12.44
C GLY A 295 17.89 9.91 -11.67
N LEU A 296 16.58 9.69 -11.64
CA LEU A 296 15.93 8.62 -10.85
C LEU A 296 15.83 7.29 -11.63
N SER A 297 16.94 6.81 -12.17
CA SER A 297 16.97 5.65 -13.09
C SER A 297 16.56 4.31 -12.45
N SER A 298 16.77 4.14 -11.14
CA SER A 298 16.38 2.93 -10.40
C SER A 298 14.96 2.98 -9.82
N LEU A 299 14.22 4.09 -10.02
CA LEU A 299 12.93 4.30 -9.39
C LEU A 299 11.91 3.27 -9.88
N THR A 300 11.38 2.49 -8.95
CA THR A 300 10.39 1.43 -9.23
C THR A 300 8.98 1.83 -8.82
N ARG A 301 8.83 2.70 -7.82
CA ARG A 301 7.55 3.20 -7.32
C ARG A 301 7.59 4.70 -7.10
N LEU A 302 6.65 5.40 -7.72
CA LEU A 302 6.45 6.83 -7.57
C LEU A 302 5.01 7.09 -7.13
N ASN A 303 4.84 7.75 -5.98
CA ASN A 303 3.55 8.11 -5.43
C ASN A 303 3.40 9.63 -5.33
N LEU A 304 2.54 10.18 -6.18
CA LEU A 304 2.22 11.60 -6.32
C LEU A 304 0.72 11.85 -6.13
N ARG A 305 0.07 10.97 -5.36
CA ARG A 305 -1.35 11.09 -5.04
C ARG A 305 -1.61 12.36 -4.20
N ASP A 306 -2.74 13.04 -4.41
CA ASP A 306 -3.17 14.19 -3.60
C ASP A 306 -2.09 15.30 -3.53
N CYS A 307 -1.35 15.52 -4.62
CA CYS A 307 -0.25 16.50 -4.73
C CYS A 307 -0.70 17.85 -5.34
N ASN A 308 -2.01 18.05 -5.52
CA ASN A 308 -2.61 19.22 -6.18
C ASN A 308 -2.09 19.47 -7.61
N LEU A 309 -1.63 18.43 -8.32
CA LEU A 309 -1.13 18.56 -9.70
C LEU A 309 -2.28 18.93 -10.66
N CYS A 310 -2.01 19.88 -11.55
CA CYS A 310 -2.88 20.38 -12.60
C CYS A 310 -2.33 20.03 -14.00
N GLU A 311 -3.04 20.44 -15.04
CA GLU A 311 -2.60 20.27 -16.43
C GLU A 311 -1.21 20.90 -16.65
N GLY A 312 -0.26 20.10 -17.17
CA GLY A 312 1.11 20.54 -17.42
C GLY A 312 2.09 20.41 -16.25
N ASP A 313 1.64 20.07 -15.04
CA ASP A 313 2.54 19.94 -13.87
C ASP A 313 3.36 18.63 -13.88
N ILE A 314 2.91 17.62 -14.61
CA ILE A 314 3.66 16.37 -14.78
C ILE A 314 4.72 16.58 -15.87
N PRO A 315 6.02 16.50 -15.55
CA PRO A 315 7.07 16.80 -16.52
C PRO A 315 7.11 15.73 -17.62
N GLY A 316 7.33 16.16 -18.86
CA GLY A 316 7.28 15.26 -20.02
C GLY A 316 8.37 14.17 -20.05
N ASP A 317 9.43 14.34 -19.26
CA ASP A 317 10.51 13.37 -19.08
C ASP A 317 10.19 12.28 -18.05
N ILE A 318 9.03 12.31 -17.37
CA ILE A 318 8.58 11.27 -16.44
C ILE A 318 8.60 9.88 -17.10
N SER A 319 8.31 9.81 -18.40
CA SER A 319 8.29 8.55 -19.17
C SER A 319 9.67 7.93 -19.37
N ARG A 320 10.76 8.65 -19.03
CA ARG A 320 12.14 8.16 -19.13
C ARG A 320 12.59 7.39 -17.89
N LEU A 321 11.74 7.29 -16.86
CA LEU A 321 11.96 6.42 -15.71
C LEU A 321 11.84 4.94 -16.11
N SER A 322 12.92 4.37 -16.64
CA SER A 322 12.96 3.06 -17.29
C SER A 322 12.76 1.87 -16.35
N SER A 323 12.89 2.08 -15.04
CA SER A 323 12.67 1.07 -14.00
C SER A 323 11.29 1.15 -13.35
N LEU A 324 10.48 2.16 -13.69
CA LEU A 324 9.23 2.44 -12.99
C LEU A 324 8.20 1.35 -13.25
N LYS A 325 7.72 0.73 -12.18
CA LYS A 325 6.70 -0.34 -12.19
C LYS A 325 5.36 0.12 -11.66
N GLN A 326 5.34 1.09 -10.75
CA GLN A 326 4.13 1.59 -10.11
C GLN A 326 4.12 3.12 -10.10
N LEU A 327 3.05 3.70 -10.64
CA LEU A 327 2.81 5.14 -10.64
C LEU A 327 1.44 5.41 -10.02
N ASP A 328 1.40 6.23 -8.97
CA ASP A 328 0.16 6.74 -8.38
C ASP A 328 0.05 8.25 -8.56
N LEU A 329 -1.02 8.68 -9.22
CA LEU A 329 -1.36 10.06 -9.57
C LEU A 329 -2.78 10.41 -9.08
N GLY A 330 -3.38 9.61 -8.19
CA GLY A 330 -4.74 9.83 -7.70
C GLY A 330 -4.95 11.20 -7.02
N GLY A 331 -6.19 11.68 -6.94
CA GLY A 331 -6.57 12.88 -6.18
C GLY A 331 -6.05 14.20 -6.76
N ASN A 332 -5.54 14.18 -7.99
CA ASN A 332 -5.05 15.36 -8.70
C ASN A 332 -6.11 15.93 -9.66
N ASN A 333 -5.88 17.16 -10.14
CA ASN A 333 -6.86 17.98 -10.86
C ASN A 333 -6.49 18.24 -12.34
N PHE A 334 -5.66 17.41 -12.94
CA PHE A 334 -5.38 17.46 -14.38
C PHE A 334 -6.58 16.96 -15.22
N ILE A 335 -6.69 17.45 -16.45
CA ILE A 335 -7.76 17.09 -17.38
C ILE A 335 -7.34 15.87 -18.21
N SER A 336 -6.05 15.76 -18.51
CA SER A 336 -5.44 14.64 -19.21
C SER A 336 -4.11 14.24 -18.56
N ILE A 337 -3.63 13.02 -18.84
CA ILE A 337 -2.23 12.66 -18.54
C ILE A 337 -1.37 12.80 -19.81
N PRO A 338 -0.08 13.17 -19.69
CA PRO A 338 0.79 13.36 -20.86
C PRO A 338 0.85 12.13 -21.77
N SER A 339 0.82 12.35 -23.09
CA SER A 339 0.87 11.25 -24.08
C SER A 339 2.19 10.45 -24.04
N CYS A 340 3.25 11.00 -23.44
CA CYS A 340 4.51 10.30 -23.24
C CYS A 340 4.41 9.09 -22.30
N VAL A 341 3.32 8.93 -21.54
CA VAL A 341 3.07 7.74 -20.68
C VAL A 341 3.12 6.43 -21.48
N THR A 342 2.79 6.46 -22.78
CA THR A 342 2.99 5.33 -23.70
C THR A 342 4.42 4.78 -23.73
N ARG A 343 5.43 5.60 -23.40
CA ARG A 343 6.86 5.27 -23.50
C ARG A 343 7.42 4.56 -22.27
N PHE A 344 6.66 4.36 -21.20
CA PHE A 344 7.14 3.58 -20.07
C PHE A 344 7.32 2.11 -20.47
N SER A 345 8.55 1.59 -20.35
CA SER A 345 8.86 0.21 -20.75
C SER A 345 8.45 -0.84 -19.72
N LYS A 346 8.46 -0.51 -18.43
CA LYS A 346 8.23 -1.47 -17.32
C LYS A 346 7.03 -1.14 -16.43
N LEU A 347 6.20 -0.15 -16.78
CA LEU A 347 5.10 0.28 -15.93
C LEU A 347 4.01 -0.80 -15.88
N GLU A 348 3.85 -1.44 -14.72
CA GLU A 348 2.89 -2.53 -14.51
C GLU A 348 1.57 -2.02 -13.93
N PHE A 349 1.61 -0.99 -13.08
CA PHE A 349 0.44 -0.48 -12.37
C PHE A 349 0.34 1.04 -12.43
N LEU A 350 -0.79 1.53 -12.95
CA LEU A 350 -1.15 2.95 -12.94
C LEU A 350 -2.38 3.17 -12.04
N ARG A 351 -2.26 4.09 -11.08
CA ARG A 351 -3.32 4.48 -10.15
C ARG A 351 -3.68 5.95 -10.36
N LEU A 352 -4.96 6.22 -10.55
CA LEU A 352 -5.58 7.51 -10.85
C LEU A 352 -6.86 7.66 -10.04
N LEU A 353 -6.87 7.20 -8.78
CA LEU A 353 -8.08 7.24 -7.95
C LEU A 353 -8.56 8.68 -7.75
N ASP A 354 -9.85 8.96 -7.79
CA ASP A 354 -10.45 10.27 -7.52
C ASP A 354 -9.89 11.46 -8.35
N CYS A 355 -9.35 11.22 -9.55
CA CYS A 355 -9.01 12.27 -10.50
C CYS A 355 -10.27 12.84 -11.17
N ARG A 356 -11.03 13.67 -10.45
CA ARG A 356 -12.39 14.09 -10.86
C ARG A 356 -12.44 14.98 -12.10
N ALA A 357 -11.36 15.68 -12.42
CA ALA A 357 -11.26 16.53 -13.61
C ALA A 357 -10.80 15.77 -14.86
N LEU A 358 -10.28 14.54 -14.70
CA LEU A 358 -9.74 13.73 -15.79
C LEU A 358 -10.85 13.35 -16.78
N LYS A 359 -10.69 13.73 -18.05
CA LYS A 359 -11.68 13.47 -19.12
C LYS A 359 -11.28 12.35 -20.06
N SER A 360 -9.98 12.19 -20.31
CA SER A 360 -9.48 11.19 -21.24
C SER A 360 -8.16 10.61 -20.78
N LEU A 361 -7.93 9.35 -21.16
CA LEU A 361 -6.63 8.70 -21.06
C LEU A 361 -6.05 8.47 -22.45
N PRO A 362 -4.77 8.82 -22.68
CA PRO A 362 -4.05 8.45 -23.90
C PRO A 362 -3.86 6.93 -23.94
N GLU A 363 -3.27 6.45 -25.03
CA GLU A 363 -2.82 5.06 -25.08
C GLU A 363 -1.87 4.76 -23.92
N LEU A 364 -2.00 3.57 -23.36
CA LEU A 364 -1.19 3.12 -22.24
C LEU A 364 -0.14 2.10 -22.72
N PRO A 365 1.00 2.00 -22.04
CA PRO A 365 2.04 1.06 -22.43
C PRO A 365 1.55 -0.39 -22.30
N THR A 366 2.02 -1.26 -23.20
CA THR A 366 1.63 -2.69 -23.26
C THR A 366 2.06 -3.49 -22.02
N SER A 367 2.97 -2.94 -21.20
CA SER A 367 3.41 -3.51 -19.92
C SER A 367 2.39 -3.38 -18.80
N ILE A 368 1.35 -2.54 -18.96
CA ILE A 368 0.32 -2.34 -17.93
C ILE A 368 -0.42 -3.64 -17.66
N ARG A 369 -0.40 -4.04 -16.38
CA ARG A 369 -1.14 -5.18 -15.84
C ARG A 369 -2.41 -4.75 -15.11
N GLY A 370 -2.43 -3.56 -14.53
CA GLY A 370 -3.61 -3.03 -13.86
C GLY A 370 -3.72 -1.51 -13.90
N LEU A 371 -4.92 -1.01 -14.17
CA LEU A 371 -5.29 0.39 -14.04
C LEU A 371 -6.36 0.53 -12.97
N ARG A 372 -6.15 1.46 -12.04
CA ARG A 372 -7.20 1.87 -11.09
C ARG A 372 -7.57 3.31 -11.37
N ILE A 373 -8.83 3.52 -11.74
CA ILE A 373 -9.45 4.82 -12.07
C ILE A 373 -10.69 5.08 -11.21
N ASN A 374 -10.86 4.34 -10.11
CA ASN A 374 -12.00 4.49 -9.20
C ASN A 374 -12.20 5.98 -8.82
N GLY A 375 -13.43 6.49 -8.91
CA GLY A 375 -13.76 7.87 -8.55
C GLY A 375 -13.50 8.91 -9.66
N CYS A 376 -12.98 8.52 -10.82
CA CYS A 376 -12.85 9.41 -11.99
C CYS A 376 -14.21 9.66 -12.65
N THR A 377 -15.01 10.54 -12.07
CA THR A 377 -16.40 10.78 -12.48
C THR A 377 -16.55 11.47 -13.85
N SER A 378 -15.53 12.21 -14.29
CA SER A 378 -15.55 12.94 -15.57
C SER A 378 -14.87 12.19 -16.71
N LEU A 379 -14.30 11.02 -16.45
CA LEU A 379 -13.55 10.25 -17.45
C LEU A 379 -14.53 9.69 -18.48
N GLU A 380 -14.34 10.05 -19.74
CA GLU A 380 -15.23 9.70 -20.85
C GLU A 380 -14.62 8.65 -21.78
N ILE A 381 -13.30 8.72 -22.01
CA ILE A 381 -12.61 7.90 -23.01
C ILE A 381 -11.32 7.32 -22.43
N VAL A 382 -11.11 6.03 -22.67
CA VAL A 382 -9.83 5.35 -22.44
C VAL A 382 -9.38 4.74 -23.75
N ALA A 383 -8.25 5.21 -24.28
CA ALA A 383 -7.72 4.71 -25.53
C ALA A 383 -7.26 3.24 -25.39
N ASN A 384 -7.81 2.41 -26.27
CA ASN A 384 -7.47 1.02 -26.55
C ASN A 384 -6.96 0.17 -25.35
N PRO A 385 -7.87 -0.34 -24.49
CA PRO A 385 -7.45 -1.09 -23.31
C PRO A 385 -7.15 -2.56 -23.66
N ASP A 386 -5.98 -2.82 -24.26
CA ASP A 386 -5.48 -4.18 -24.53
C ASP A 386 -4.96 -4.90 -23.27
N TRP A 387 -5.30 -4.42 -22.06
CA TRP A 387 -4.67 -4.82 -20.79
C TRP A 387 -5.61 -5.48 -19.76
N ALA A 388 -4.96 -6.16 -18.82
CA ALA A 388 -5.45 -7.30 -18.07
C ALA A 388 -6.38 -6.99 -16.86
N THR A 389 -6.48 -5.75 -16.35
CA THR A 389 -7.36 -5.46 -15.19
C THR A 389 -7.73 -3.99 -15.04
N ILE A 390 -8.98 -3.60 -15.34
CA ILE A 390 -9.55 -2.25 -15.13
C ILE A 390 -10.39 -2.22 -13.86
N LEU A 391 -10.08 -1.35 -12.91
CA LEU A 391 -10.96 -1.04 -11.78
C LEU A 391 -11.42 0.42 -11.90
N GLY A 392 -12.69 0.62 -12.25
CA GLY A 392 -13.31 1.94 -12.45
C GLY A 392 -14.62 2.08 -11.70
N VAL A 393 -14.58 1.85 -10.38
CA VAL A 393 -15.72 2.13 -9.49
C VAL A 393 -16.10 3.62 -9.56
N ASN A 394 -17.39 3.94 -9.64
CA ASN A 394 -17.94 5.29 -9.78
C ASN A 394 -17.50 6.08 -11.04
N CYS A 395 -16.98 5.41 -12.07
CA CYS A 395 -16.66 6.01 -13.38
C CYS A 395 -17.89 6.10 -14.30
N PHE A 396 -18.89 6.89 -13.92
CA PHE A 396 -20.21 6.87 -14.59
C PHE A 396 -20.16 7.31 -16.06
N ARG A 397 -19.45 8.39 -16.39
CA ARG A 397 -19.29 8.85 -17.78
C ARG A 397 -18.55 7.85 -18.65
N LEU A 398 -17.60 7.11 -18.08
CA LEU A 398 -16.87 6.09 -18.82
C LEU A 398 -17.79 4.93 -19.17
N ALA A 399 -18.65 4.52 -18.24
CA ALA A 399 -19.61 3.44 -18.44
C ALA A 399 -20.68 3.77 -19.50
N GLU A 400 -20.96 5.06 -19.76
CA GLU A 400 -21.83 5.48 -20.86
C GLU A 400 -21.20 5.25 -22.24
N ASN A 401 -19.86 5.27 -22.33
CA ASN A 401 -19.12 5.19 -23.58
C ASN A 401 -18.42 3.84 -23.79
N ILE A 402 -18.33 3.00 -22.76
CA ILE A 402 -17.65 1.70 -22.80
C ILE A 402 -18.62 0.59 -22.44
N ASP A 403 -18.69 -0.42 -23.31
CA ASP A 403 -19.33 -1.69 -23.01
C ASP A 403 -18.28 -2.73 -22.51
N ALA A 404 -18.43 -3.17 -21.26
CA ALA A 404 -17.53 -4.15 -20.66
C ALA A 404 -17.52 -5.50 -21.40
N LEU A 405 -18.64 -5.90 -22.03
CA LEU A 405 -18.69 -7.12 -22.83
C LEU A 405 -17.86 -6.97 -24.11
N THR A 406 -17.95 -5.82 -24.78
CA THR A 406 -17.12 -5.50 -25.94
C THR A 406 -15.63 -5.51 -25.59
N LEU A 407 -15.25 -5.03 -24.40
CA LEU A 407 -13.88 -5.13 -23.92
C LEU A 407 -13.43 -6.57 -23.68
N LEU A 408 -14.27 -7.40 -23.05
CA LEU A 408 -13.99 -8.83 -22.91
C LEU A 408 -13.81 -9.50 -24.29
N LYS A 409 -14.66 -9.19 -25.28
CA LYS A 409 -14.54 -9.74 -26.64
C LYS A 409 -13.22 -9.36 -27.30
N LYS A 410 -12.81 -8.09 -27.20
CA LYS A 410 -11.51 -7.64 -27.70
C LYS A 410 -10.37 -8.39 -27.02
N TYR A 411 -10.44 -8.53 -25.70
CA TYR A 411 -9.45 -9.28 -24.93
C TYR A 411 -9.34 -10.73 -25.38
N LEU A 412 -10.47 -11.43 -25.55
CA LEU A 412 -10.49 -12.84 -25.96
C LEU A 412 -9.90 -13.05 -27.36
N LYS A 413 -10.11 -12.10 -28.29
CA LYS A 413 -9.51 -12.15 -29.63
C LYS A 413 -7.98 -12.11 -29.61
N VAL A 414 -7.38 -11.40 -28.66
CA VAL A 414 -5.92 -11.22 -28.57
C VAL A 414 -5.27 -12.21 -27.60
N PHE A 415 -5.94 -12.48 -26.48
CA PHE A 415 -5.37 -13.19 -25.32
C PHE A 415 -6.22 -14.37 -24.84
N GLY A 416 -7.21 -14.83 -25.60
CA GLY A 416 -8.13 -15.88 -25.15
C GLY A 416 -7.43 -17.16 -24.66
N ASN A 417 -6.33 -17.52 -25.30
CA ASN A 417 -5.47 -18.68 -24.95
C ASN A 417 -4.29 -18.31 -24.04
N SER A 418 -4.24 -17.09 -23.51
CA SER A 418 -3.18 -16.66 -22.60
C SER A 418 -3.57 -16.89 -21.15
N ARG A 419 -2.60 -17.20 -20.30
CA ARG A 419 -2.76 -17.22 -18.83
C ARG A 419 -2.97 -15.84 -18.21
N LYS A 420 -3.00 -14.79 -19.02
CA LYS A 420 -3.30 -13.44 -18.55
C LYS A 420 -4.70 -13.43 -17.92
N LYS A 421 -4.81 -12.74 -16.80
CA LYS A 421 -6.08 -12.52 -16.12
C LYS A 421 -6.82 -11.38 -16.83
N PHE A 422 -8.14 -11.44 -16.88
CA PHE A 422 -8.98 -10.30 -17.27
C PHE A 422 -9.97 -10.00 -16.15
N VAL A 423 -9.98 -8.75 -15.70
CA VAL A 423 -10.94 -8.25 -14.72
C VAL A 423 -11.35 -6.83 -15.12
N ILE A 424 -12.65 -6.56 -15.14
CA ILE A 424 -13.17 -5.21 -15.29
C ILE A 424 -14.24 -4.95 -14.24
N ILE A 425 -14.17 -3.78 -13.60
CA ILE A 425 -15.22 -3.25 -12.73
C ILE A 425 -15.61 -1.87 -13.25
N ILE A 426 -16.88 -1.68 -13.59
CA ILE A 426 -17.45 -0.39 -14.01
C ILE A 426 -18.89 -0.25 -13.50
N PRO A 427 -19.44 0.97 -13.38
CA PRO A 427 -20.87 1.17 -13.14
C PRO A 427 -21.72 0.46 -14.19
N GLY A 428 -22.82 -0.15 -13.78
CA GLY A 428 -23.69 -0.88 -14.68
C GLY A 428 -24.58 -1.88 -13.96
N SER A 429 -25.73 -2.19 -14.56
CA SER A 429 -26.74 -3.08 -13.98
C SER A 429 -27.30 -4.12 -14.96
N GLU A 430 -26.86 -4.10 -16.22
CA GLU A 430 -27.48 -4.92 -17.28
C GLU A 430 -26.69 -6.18 -17.58
N LEU A 431 -27.12 -7.30 -16.97
CA LEU A 431 -26.92 -8.66 -17.49
C LEU A 431 -28.08 -9.55 -16.98
N GLN A 432 -28.62 -10.42 -17.82
CA GLN A 432 -29.53 -11.49 -17.37
C GLN A 432 -28.74 -12.44 -16.45
N GLN A 433 -29.08 -12.47 -15.17
CA GLN A 433 -28.35 -13.17 -14.12
C GLN A 433 -29.32 -13.84 -13.14
N ARG A 434 -28.87 -14.91 -12.48
CA ARG A 434 -29.61 -15.55 -11.39
C ARG A 434 -29.48 -14.70 -10.11
N GLY A 435 -30.50 -14.75 -9.25
CA GLY A 435 -30.43 -14.10 -7.94
C GLY A 435 -29.45 -14.84 -7.01
N GLY A 436 -28.70 -14.10 -6.20
CA GLY A 436 -27.78 -14.67 -5.19
C GLY A 436 -26.31 -14.26 -5.36
N SER A 437 -25.47 -14.66 -4.40
CA SER A 437 -24.03 -14.37 -4.33
C SER A 437 -23.13 -15.55 -4.68
N SER A 438 -23.72 -16.71 -5.00
CA SER A 438 -22.98 -17.91 -5.38
C SER A 438 -23.66 -18.67 -6.50
N ILE A 439 -22.88 -19.32 -7.36
CA ILE A 439 -23.35 -20.18 -8.43
C ILE A 439 -22.55 -21.48 -8.43
N LYS A 440 -23.28 -22.58 -8.56
CA LYS A 440 -22.70 -23.88 -8.89
C LYS A 440 -23.10 -24.25 -10.31
N ILE A 441 -22.15 -24.73 -11.08
CA ILE A 441 -22.37 -25.19 -12.45
C ILE A 441 -21.67 -26.51 -12.60
N ASP A 442 -22.34 -27.43 -13.29
CA ASP A 442 -21.67 -28.63 -13.76
C ASP A 442 -20.97 -28.31 -15.08
N LEU A 443 -19.66 -28.59 -15.14
CA LEU A 443 -18.88 -28.46 -16.36
C LEU A 443 -19.17 -29.69 -17.24
N PRO A 444 -19.72 -29.54 -18.45
CA PRO A 444 -20.00 -30.68 -19.31
C PRO A 444 -18.73 -31.47 -19.57
N LEU A 445 -18.81 -32.80 -19.48
CA LEU A 445 -17.69 -33.73 -19.69
C LEU A 445 -16.98 -33.49 -21.04
N GLU A 446 -17.74 -33.06 -22.05
CA GLU A 446 -17.27 -32.83 -23.41
C GLU A 446 -16.42 -31.56 -23.57
N VAL A 447 -16.54 -30.58 -22.66
CA VAL A 447 -15.84 -29.29 -22.76
C VAL A 447 -14.32 -29.43 -22.59
N TRP A 448 -13.86 -30.47 -21.89
CA TRP A 448 -12.43 -30.70 -21.63
C TRP A 448 -11.65 -31.14 -22.89
N ASN A 449 -12.31 -31.89 -23.77
CA ASN A 449 -11.75 -32.34 -25.05
C ASN A 449 -12.06 -31.38 -26.19
N ASP A 450 -12.85 -30.34 -25.93
CA ASP A 450 -13.16 -29.32 -26.92
C ASP A 450 -11.98 -28.36 -27.10
N SER A 451 -11.28 -28.50 -28.22
CA SER A 451 -10.22 -27.56 -28.63
C SER A 451 -10.72 -26.13 -28.81
N GLN A 452 -12.02 -25.92 -28.99
CA GLN A 452 -12.66 -24.62 -29.09
C GLN A 452 -12.95 -24.01 -27.72
N TRP A 453 -12.84 -24.75 -26.61
CA TRP A 453 -13.06 -24.20 -25.27
C TRP A 453 -11.91 -23.27 -24.87
N MET A 454 -12.27 -22.01 -24.59
CA MET A 454 -11.31 -20.96 -24.25
C MET A 454 -11.18 -20.78 -22.74
N GLY A 455 -12.29 -20.90 -22.00
CA GLY A 455 -12.31 -20.68 -20.56
C GLY A 455 -13.71 -20.34 -20.01
N VAL A 456 -13.74 -19.67 -18.86
CA VAL A 456 -14.97 -19.30 -18.14
C VAL A 456 -14.97 -17.81 -17.82
N ALA A 457 -16.06 -17.12 -18.17
CA ALA A 457 -16.32 -15.75 -17.77
C ALA A 457 -17.36 -15.69 -16.66
N LEU A 458 -17.06 -14.94 -15.61
CA LEU A 458 -17.90 -14.65 -14.47
C LEU A 458 -18.37 -13.22 -14.53
N CYS A 459 -19.58 -12.97 -14.04
CA CYS A 459 -20.07 -11.64 -13.80
C CYS A 459 -20.83 -11.55 -12.47
N CYS A 460 -20.77 -10.40 -11.82
CA CYS A 460 -21.67 -10.11 -10.71
C CYS A 460 -22.07 -8.64 -10.68
N ILE A 461 -23.30 -8.38 -10.25
CA ILE A 461 -23.80 -7.05 -9.96
C ILE A 461 -23.77 -6.87 -8.45
N PHE A 462 -23.09 -5.84 -7.99
CA PHE A 462 -22.96 -5.53 -6.57
C PHE A 462 -23.26 -4.06 -6.32
N VAL A 463 -23.61 -3.78 -5.07
CA VAL A 463 -23.77 -2.43 -4.52
C VAL A 463 -23.09 -2.41 -3.16
N SER A 464 -22.53 -1.26 -2.78
CA SER A 464 -21.97 -1.07 -1.44
C SER A 464 -22.88 -0.10 -0.70
N ASP A 465 -23.53 -0.56 0.37
CA ASP A 465 -24.49 0.24 1.12
C ASP A 465 -23.79 1.17 2.15
N ASN A 466 -22.46 1.09 2.31
CA ASN A 466 -21.74 1.78 3.37
C ASN A 466 -20.47 2.53 2.90
N ALA A 467 -20.56 3.85 2.88
CA ALA A 467 -19.47 4.78 2.56
C ALA A 467 -18.32 4.79 3.57
N SER A 468 -18.55 4.31 4.78
CA SER A 468 -17.66 4.50 5.92
C SER A 468 -16.68 3.36 6.14
N ARG A 469 -16.71 2.31 5.31
CA ARG A 469 -15.91 1.09 5.49
C ARG A 469 -15.19 0.72 4.20
N ASP A 470 -13.93 0.31 4.34
CA ASP A 470 -13.22 -0.40 3.28
C ASP A 470 -13.93 -1.74 3.02
N GLU A 471 -14.67 -1.81 1.92
CA GLU A 471 -15.35 -3.03 1.50
C GLU A 471 -14.54 -3.74 0.40
N ASN A 472 -14.53 -5.06 0.49
CA ASN A 472 -13.87 -5.93 -0.47
C ASN A 472 -14.92 -6.70 -1.29
N LEU A 473 -14.64 -6.86 -2.58
CA LEU A 473 -15.31 -7.85 -3.41
C LEU A 473 -14.34 -9.00 -3.64
N MET A 474 -14.59 -10.10 -2.93
CA MET A 474 -13.84 -11.34 -3.09
C MET A 474 -14.58 -12.21 -4.09
N CYS A 475 -13.84 -12.79 -5.04
CA CYS A 475 -14.33 -13.89 -5.86
C CYS A 475 -13.55 -15.13 -5.47
N ARG A 476 -14.26 -16.12 -4.94
CA ARG A 476 -13.74 -17.45 -4.65
C ARG A 476 -14.25 -18.40 -5.74
N THR A 477 -13.32 -19.13 -6.33
CA THR A 477 -13.59 -20.16 -7.33
C THR A 477 -13.04 -21.48 -6.81
N VAL A 478 -13.91 -22.48 -6.70
CA VAL A 478 -13.59 -23.84 -6.25
C VAL A 478 -13.94 -24.82 -7.35
N ILE A 479 -12.97 -25.67 -7.68
CA ILE A 479 -13.08 -26.69 -8.72
C ILE A 479 -13.14 -28.05 -8.03
N HIS A 480 -14.23 -28.78 -8.19
CA HIS A 480 -14.45 -30.09 -7.56
C HIS A 480 -14.13 -31.23 -8.54
N GLY A 481 -13.12 -32.04 -8.21
CA GLY A 481 -12.78 -33.28 -8.92
C GLY A 481 -13.58 -34.50 -8.42
N ARG A 482 -13.79 -35.51 -9.27
CA ARG A 482 -14.57 -36.74 -9.00
C ARG A 482 -14.00 -37.58 -7.85
N TYR A 483 -12.67 -37.68 -7.76
CA TYR A 483 -11.97 -38.53 -6.78
C TYR A 483 -10.89 -37.80 -5.96
N SER A 484 -10.64 -36.53 -6.30
CA SER A 484 -9.64 -35.69 -5.65
C SER A 484 -10.22 -35.05 -4.39
N ARG A 485 -9.66 -35.38 -3.21
CA ARG A 485 -9.84 -34.57 -1.98
C ARG A 485 -9.24 -33.16 -2.10
N GLN A 486 -8.52 -32.85 -3.17
CA GLN A 486 -7.95 -31.54 -3.47
C GLN A 486 -8.79 -30.80 -4.49
N ALA A 487 -9.56 -29.82 -4.02
CA ALA A 487 -10.12 -28.80 -4.90
C ALA A 487 -9.01 -27.80 -5.28
N ASN A 488 -8.95 -27.40 -6.55
CA ASN A 488 -8.12 -26.27 -6.95
C ASN A 488 -8.84 -24.98 -6.53
N PHE A 489 -8.12 -24.12 -5.82
CA PHE A 489 -8.65 -22.88 -5.25
C PHE A 489 -7.98 -21.67 -5.90
N ASP A 490 -8.73 -20.84 -6.63
CA ASP A 490 -8.31 -19.47 -6.94
C ASP A 490 -9.05 -18.51 -6.00
N TRP A 491 -8.28 -17.87 -5.13
CA TRP A 491 -8.75 -16.80 -4.27
C TRP A 491 -8.22 -15.49 -4.81
N SER A 492 -9.10 -14.62 -5.26
CA SER A 492 -8.66 -13.25 -5.53
C SER A 492 -9.78 -12.24 -5.41
N GLY A 493 -9.47 -11.19 -4.65
CA GLY A 493 -10.36 -10.07 -4.44
C GLY A 493 -9.81 -8.77 -4.97
N CYS A 494 -10.68 -7.78 -4.94
CA CYS A 494 -10.35 -6.38 -5.16
C CYS A 494 -10.91 -5.58 -3.99
N SER A 495 -10.07 -4.74 -3.38
CA SER A 495 -10.56 -3.72 -2.46
C SER A 495 -11.18 -2.59 -3.26
N LEU A 496 -12.45 -2.30 -2.99
CA LEU A 496 -13.26 -1.39 -3.81
C LEU A 496 -13.21 0.04 -3.27
N ASN A 497 -13.30 0.18 -1.95
CA ASN A 497 -13.38 1.48 -1.28
C ASN A 497 -12.02 2.03 -0.82
N TYR A 498 -10.93 1.24 -0.94
CA TYR A 498 -9.62 1.65 -0.42
C TYR A 498 -9.13 2.94 -1.08
N GLY A 499 -9.14 4.01 -0.29
CA GLY A 499 -8.72 5.33 -0.72
C GLY A 499 -9.67 6.02 -1.70
N LEU A 500 -10.96 5.66 -1.71
CA LEU A 500 -12.01 6.45 -2.35
C LEU A 500 -12.56 7.51 -1.39
N GLU A 501 -12.82 8.71 -1.89
CA GLU A 501 -13.54 9.74 -1.11
C GLU A 501 -15.05 9.50 -1.03
N GLN A 502 -15.63 8.76 -1.99
CA GLN A 502 -17.07 8.56 -2.10
C GLN A 502 -17.46 7.07 -2.13
N PRO A 503 -18.60 6.69 -1.51
CA PRO A 503 -19.14 5.32 -1.57
C PRO A 503 -19.42 4.85 -2.99
N VAL A 504 -19.54 3.53 -3.16
CA VAL A 504 -20.18 2.94 -4.34
C VAL A 504 -21.69 3.24 -4.28
N THR A 505 -22.14 4.27 -4.99
CA THR A 505 -23.51 4.80 -4.84
C THR A 505 -24.57 4.11 -5.69
N LYS A 506 -24.14 3.34 -6.69
CA LYS A 506 -25.01 2.69 -7.69
C LYS A 506 -24.56 1.26 -7.94
N ASP A 507 -25.34 0.55 -8.75
CA ASP A 507 -24.99 -0.80 -9.18
C ASP A 507 -23.71 -0.78 -10.03
N HIS A 508 -22.81 -1.69 -9.69
CA HIS A 508 -21.57 -1.92 -10.39
C HIS A 508 -21.51 -3.35 -10.88
N MET A 509 -20.91 -3.52 -12.04
CA MET A 509 -20.70 -4.81 -12.66
C MET A 509 -19.23 -5.18 -12.62
N LEU A 510 -18.95 -6.35 -12.08
CA LEU A 510 -17.67 -7.05 -12.24
C LEU A 510 -17.82 -8.03 -13.40
N ILE A 511 -16.88 -8.04 -14.34
CA ILE A 511 -16.67 -9.14 -15.28
C ILE A 511 -15.25 -9.66 -15.09
N ARG A 512 -15.10 -10.98 -15.04
CA ARG A 512 -13.83 -11.64 -14.85
C ARG A 512 -13.72 -12.86 -15.75
N TYR A 513 -12.58 -13.06 -16.40
CA TYR A 513 -12.35 -14.23 -17.23
C TYR A 513 -11.17 -15.05 -16.71
N PHE A 514 -11.34 -16.36 -16.78
CA PHE A 514 -10.36 -17.39 -16.47
C PHE A 514 -10.13 -18.23 -17.72
N SER A 515 -8.90 -18.26 -18.22
CA SER A 515 -8.51 -19.12 -19.34
C SER A 515 -8.55 -20.61 -18.97
N ARG A 516 -8.83 -21.47 -19.96
CA ARG A 516 -8.74 -22.93 -19.89
C ARG A 516 -7.44 -23.38 -19.23
N ASP A 517 -6.31 -22.74 -19.51
CA ASP A 517 -5.00 -23.04 -18.91
C ASP A 517 -4.97 -23.00 -17.37
N LYS A 518 -5.84 -22.20 -16.76
CA LYS A 518 -5.95 -22.15 -15.28
C LYS A 518 -6.69 -23.37 -14.73
N PHE A 519 -7.61 -23.92 -15.51
CA PHE A 519 -8.38 -25.11 -15.15
C PHE A 519 -7.64 -26.39 -15.54
N TYR A 520 -6.82 -26.34 -16.60
CA TYR A 520 -6.06 -27.45 -17.15
C TYR A 520 -4.64 -26.96 -17.56
N PRO A 521 -3.66 -26.94 -16.64
CA PRO A 521 -2.32 -26.51 -16.99
C PRO A 521 -1.70 -27.51 -17.98
N ILE A 522 -1.27 -27.01 -19.13
CA ILE A 522 -0.63 -27.73 -20.27
C ILE A 522 0.38 -28.83 -19.85
N SER A 523 1.03 -28.70 -18.69
CA SER A 523 1.90 -29.74 -18.11
C SER A 523 1.23 -31.11 -17.85
N LEU A 524 -0.10 -31.20 -17.94
CA LEU A 524 -0.86 -32.45 -17.84
C LEU A 524 -0.95 -33.20 -19.18
N GLU A 525 -0.90 -32.51 -20.33
CA GLU A 525 -0.89 -33.16 -21.64
C GLU A 525 0.46 -33.87 -21.89
N ASP A 526 1.58 -33.21 -21.56
CA ASP A 526 2.94 -33.77 -21.75
C ASP A 526 3.25 -34.97 -20.84
N LYS A 527 2.51 -35.17 -19.73
CA LYS A 527 2.71 -36.33 -18.84
C LYS A 527 1.93 -37.57 -19.26
N CYS A 528 0.93 -37.42 -20.13
CA CYS A 528 0.09 -38.53 -20.62
C CYS A 528 0.56 -39.10 -21.95
N GLY A 529 1.46 -38.42 -22.67
CA GLY A 529 1.86 -38.78 -24.03
C GLY A 529 2.86 -39.94 -24.18
N GLU A 530 3.49 -40.45 -23.11
CA GLU A 530 4.58 -41.44 -23.25
C GLU A 530 4.56 -42.56 -22.18
N ARG A 531 3.41 -43.17 -21.87
CA ARG A 531 3.41 -44.42 -21.08
C ARG A 531 2.44 -45.47 -21.59
N GLU A 532 2.76 -46.01 -22.77
CA GLU A 532 2.56 -47.45 -22.96
C GLU A 532 3.67 -48.17 -22.20
N THR A 533 3.37 -48.66 -20.99
CA THR A 533 3.82 -49.96 -20.45
C THR A 533 3.64 -50.06 -18.93
N ASN A 534 2.80 -51.01 -18.54
CA ASN A 534 2.85 -51.85 -17.34
C ASN A 534 3.43 -51.24 -16.05
N ASN A 535 2.57 -50.72 -15.17
CA ASN A 535 2.68 -50.92 -13.72
C ASN A 535 1.39 -50.47 -12.98
N LEU A 536 0.89 -51.33 -12.09
CA LEU A 536 -0.43 -51.29 -11.45
C LEU A 536 -0.66 -50.21 -10.36
N TRP A 537 0.12 -49.11 -10.32
CA TRP A 537 0.00 -48.06 -9.28
C TRP A 537 0.26 -46.64 -9.80
N THR A 538 0.01 -46.36 -11.08
CA THR A 538 -0.11 -44.98 -11.57
C THR A 538 -1.57 -44.56 -11.43
N THR A 539 -1.87 -43.67 -10.47
CA THR A 539 -3.11 -42.89 -10.51
C THR A 539 -3.21 -42.23 -11.87
N ASP A 540 -4.19 -42.66 -12.66
CA ASP A 540 -4.41 -42.18 -14.01
C ASP A 540 -4.58 -40.65 -13.99
N CYS A 541 -3.83 -39.93 -14.82
CA CYS A 541 -4.04 -38.51 -15.04
C CYS A 541 -5.44 -38.19 -15.63
N LEU A 542 -6.21 -39.23 -16.00
CA LEU A 542 -7.62 -39.17 -16.37
C LEU A 542 -8.56 -39.07 -15.16
N ASP A 543 -8.13 -39.41 -13.93
CA ASP A 543 -8.98 -39.42 -12.73
C ASP A 543 -9.20 -38.04 -12.08
N GLN A 544 -8.62 -36.98 -12.65
CA GLN A 544 -8.91 -35.59 -12.26
C GLN A 544 -10.08 -34.99 -13.05
N GLU A 545 -11.10 -35.78 -13.36
CA GLU A 545 -12.33 -35.28 -13.97
C GLU A 545 -12.99 -34.26 -13.02
N CYS A 546 -12.98 -32.99 -13.39
CA CYS A 546 -13.68 -31.94 -12.69
C CYS A 546 -15.11 -31.83 -13.23
N HIS A 547 -16.11 -32.11 -12.39
CA HIS A 547 -17.50 -32.02 -12.79
C HIS A 547 -18.19 -30.76 -12.34
N GLN A 548 -17.71 -30.08 -11.30
CA GLN A 548 -18.45 -28.97 -10.72
C GLN A 548 -17.56 -27.77 -10.40
N LEU A 549 -18.00 -26.61 -10.86
CA LEU A 549 -17.43 -25.31 -10.57
C LEU A 549 -18.34 -24.58 -9.56
N ASP A 550 -17.82 -24.33 -8.37
CA ASP A 550 -18.47 -23.52 -7.35
C ASP A 550 -17.84 -22.12 -7.30
N LEU A 551 -18.70 -21.12 -7.36
CA LEU A 551 -18.34 -19.71 -7.44
C LEU A 551 -19.07 -18.99 -6.34
N SER A 552 -18.34 -18.29 -5.48
CA SER A 552 -18.93 -17.48 -4.43
C SER A 552 -18.29 -16.10 -4.38
N PHE A 553 -19.13 -15.07 -4.35
CA PHE A 553 -18.73 -13.68 -4.20
C PHE A 553 -18.92 -13.22 -2.75
N THR A 554 -18.24 -13.91 -1.83
CA THR A 554 -18.33 -13.66 -0.39
C THR A 554 -16.93 -13.54 0.21
N ASP A 555 -16.73 -12.56 1.08
CA ASP A 555 -15.52 -12.44 1.90
C ASP A 555 -15.83 -12.95 3.31
N PRO A 556 -15.26 -14.09 3.75
CA PRO A 556 -15.48 -14.59 5.11
C PRO A 556 -14.64 -13.85 6.17
N PHE A 557 -13.67 -13.03 5.76
CA PHE A 557 -12.69 -12.41 6.67
C PHE A 557 -12.83 -10.89 6.78
N HIS A 558 -13.47 -10.22 5.82
CA HIS A 558 -13.66 -8.77 5.83
C HIS A 558 -15.08 -8.34 5.48
N ASN A 559 -15.36 -7.04 5.58
CA ASN A 559 -16.64 -6.47 5.14
C ASN A 559 -16.79 -6.68 3.61
N SER A 560 -17.76 -7.51 3.23
CA SER A 560 -18.05 -7.81 1.83
C SER A 560 -19.13 -6.88 1.27
N VAL A 561 -18.95 -6.43 0.04
CA VAL A 561 -20.03 -5.75 -0.70
C VAL A 561 -21.24 -6.67 -0.89
N LYS A 562 -22.43 -6.07 -0.99
CA LYS A 562 -23.66 -6.81 -1.23
C LYS A 562 -23.78 -7.17 -2.72
N VAL A 563 -23.69 -8.46 -3.01
CA VAL A 563 -23.89 -8.99 -4.36
C VAL A 563 -25.38 -9.24 -4.57
N LYS A 564 -25.97 -8.57 -5.56
CA LYS A 564 -27.39 -8.70 -5.90
C LYS A 564 -27.63 -9.92 -6.78
N LYS A 565 -26.78 -10.05 -7.79
CA LYS A 565 -26.90 -11.07 -8.84
C LYS A 565 -25.50 -11.51 -9.24
N CYS A 566 -25.40 -12.75 -9.68
CA CYS A 566 -24.21 -13.23 -10.34
C CYS A 566 -24.57 -14.10 -11.55
N GLY A 567 -23.60 -14.29 -12.42
CA GLY A 567 -23.72 -15.08 -13.63
C GLY A 567 -22.37 -15.64 -14.05
N VAL A 568 -22.45 -16.62 -14.94
CA VAL A 568 -21.28 -17.36 -15.42
C VAL A 568 -21.58 -17.91 -16.80
N ARG A 569 -20.56 -17.94 -17.65
CA ARG A 569 -20.64 -18.44 -19.01
C ARG A 569 -19.36 -19.17 -19.38
N ILE A 570 -19.52 -20.36 -19.96
CA ILE A 570 -18.44 -21.10 -20.62
C ILE A 570 -18.26 -20.49 -22.01
N LEU A 571 -17.02 -20.18 -22.37
CA LEU A 571 -16.68 -19.46 -23.61
C LEU A 571 -15.94 -20.36 -24.58
N HIS A 572 -16.37 -20.33 -25.84
CA HIS A 572 -15.73 -21.04 -26.95
C HIS A 572 -15.24 -20.05 -28.02
N SER A 573 -14.22 -20.45 -28.79
CA SER A 573 -13.59 -19.66 -29.86
C SER A 573 -14.59 -19.22 -30.94
N SER A 574 -15.57 -20.06 -31.28
CA SER A 574 -16.63 -19.76 -32.27
C SER A 574 -17.45 -18.53 -31.90
N GLN A 575 -17.64 -18.28 -30.59
CA GLN A 575 -18.36 -17.14 -30.06
C GLN A 575 -17.56 -15.83 -30.19
N CYS A 576 -16.27 -15.88 -30.50
CA CYS A 576 -15.46 -14.67 -30.73
C CYS A 576 -15.64 -14.10 -32.16
N CYS A 577 -16.28 -14.85 -33.07
CA CYS A 577 -16.32 -14.56 -34.51
C CYS A 577 -17.71 -14.12 -35.04
N ALA A 578 -18.81 -14.28 -34.31
CA ALA A 578 -20.16 -13.93 -34.79
C ALA A 578 -20.78 -12.73 -34.02
N ASN A 579 -21.54 -11.90 -34.74
CA ASN A 579 -22.35 -10.82 -34.17
C ASN A 579 -23.30 -11.38 -33.10
N PHE A 580 -23.12 -10.96 -31.84
CA PHE A 580 -23.97 -11.35 -30.71
C PHE A 580 -25.31 -10.61 -30.78
N GLU A 581 -26.30 -11.14 -31.50
CA GLU A 581 -27.70 -10.72 -31.31
C GLU A 581 -28.46 -11.63 -30.33
N ASP A 582 -28.02 -12.87 -30.08
CA ASP A 582 -28.75 -13.79 -29.21
C ASP A 582 -27.94 -14.20 -27.96
N ILE A 583 -28.16 -13.45 -26.88
CA ILE A 583 -28.00 -13.97 -25.53
C ILE A 583 -29.28 -14.76 -25.21
N GLN A 584 -29.40 -15.99 -25.70
CA GLN A 584 -30.35 -16.97 -25.17
C GLN A 584 -29.60 -18.14 -24.53
N GLN A 585 -30.13 -18.56 -23.37
CA GLN A 585 -29.54 -19.47 -22.40
C GLN A 585 -29.50 -20.92 -22.88
N HIS A 586 -28.56 -21.71 -22.34
CA HIS A 586 -28.84 -23.11 -22.03
C HIS A 586 -29.62 -23.15 -20.71
N SER A 587 -30.93 -23.39 -20.80
CA SER A 587 -31.73 -23.82 -19.66
C SER A 587 -31.52 -25.32 -19.46
N VAL A 588 -31.22 -25.72 -18.22
CA VAL A 588 -31.53 -27.08 -17.77
C VAL A 588 -32.98 -26.99 -17.31
N ASP A 589 -33.87 -27.66 -18.04
CA ASP A 589 -35.29 -27.75 -17.74
C ASP A 589 -35.48 -28.44 -16.39
N ASP A 590 -36.16 -27.76 -15.47
CA ASP A 590 -36.76 -28.39 -14.30
C ASP A 590 -38.24 -28.56 -14.60
N GLY A 591 -38.68 -29.81 -14.71
CA GLY A 591 -40.02 -30.16 -15.14
C GLY A 591 -41.08 -29.66 -14.16
N SER A 592 -41.98 -28.79 -14.64
CA SER A 592 -43.34 -28.73 -14.12
C SER A 592 -44.30 -28.20 -15.19
N ILE A 593 -45.34 -29.00 -15.44
CA ILE A 593 -46.42 -28.76 -16.38
C ILE A 593 -47.33 -27.66 -15.81
N GLY A 594 -47.62 -26.62 -16.61
CA GLY A 594 -48.63 -25.60 -16.29
C GLY A 594 -48.96 -24.73 -17.50
N ASN A 595 -50.16 -24.90 -18.04
CA ASN A 595 -50.67 -24.27 -19.26
C ASN A 595 -51.06 -22.78 -19.12
N GLY A 596 -50.64 -21.94 -20.09
CA GLY A 596 -51.39 -20.81 -20.68
C GLY A 596 -51.20 -19.38 -20.11
N PRO A 597 -51.54 -18.31 -20.87
CA PRO A 597 -51.20 -18.04 -22.27
C PRO A 597 -50.39 -16.73 -22.46
N GLN A 598 -49.60 -16.70 -23.53
CA GLN A 598 -48.85 -15.55 -24.03
C GLN A 598 -49.76 -14.37 -24.42
N SER A 599 -49.49 -13.16 -23.93
CA SER A 599 -49.80 -11.93 -24.70
C SER A 599 -49.00 -10.71 -24.20
N LYS A 600 -48.64 -9.84 -25.17
CA LYS A 600 -48.16 -8.45 -25.03
C LYS A 600 -46.66 -8.21 -24.80
N GLN A 601 -45.83 -8.56 -25.79
CA GLN A 601 -44.61 -7.76 -26.07
C GLN A 601 -44.16 -7.71 -27.54
N MET A 602 -44.98 -8.15 -28.49
CA MET A 602 -44.78 -7.90 -29.92
C MET A 602 -45.70 -6.78 -30.40
N GLN A 603 -45.41 -5.52 -30.08
CA GLN A 603 -45.99 -4.39 -30.86
C GLN A 603 -45.23 -3.05 -30.78
N LYS A 604 -43.99 -2.99 -30.26
CA LYS A 604 -43.22 -1.72 -30.23
C LYS A 604 -41.90 -1.69 -31.02
N LYS A 605 -41.51 -2.78 -31.71
CA LYS A 605 -40.28 -2.81 -32.55
C LYS A 605 -40.51 -2.78 -34.07
N LYS A 606 -41.73 -2.46 -34.53
CA LYS A 606 -42.06 -2.40 -35.98
C LYS A 606 -42.36 -0.99 -36.53
N LYS A 607 -41.82 0.08 -35.92
CA LYS A 607 -42.07 1.46 -36.38
C LYS A 607 -40.83 2.38 -36.44
N ILE A 608 -39.64 1.82 -36.68
CA ILE A 608 -38.40 2.60 -36.90
C ILE A 608 -37.67 2.23 -38.21
N ASN A 609 -38.10 1.19 -38.94
CA ASN A 609 -37.48 0.78 -40.22
C ASN A 609 -38.23 1.22 -41.49
N SER A 610 -39.00 2.31 -41.47
CA SER A 610 -39.67 2.84 -42.69
C SER A 610 -39.40 4.31 -43.00
N THR A 611 -38.34 4.92 -42.47
CA THR A 611 -38.05 6.35 -42.72
C THR A 611 -36.57 6.65 -43.01
N MET A 612 -35.88 5.73 -43.69
CA MET A 612 -34.46 5.90 -44.11
C MET A 612 -34.19 5.27 -45.49
N SER A 613 -35.15 5.35 -46.42
CA SER A 613 -34.95 4.93 -47.83
C SER A 613 -35.30 6.01 -48.86
N THR A 614 -35.39 7.27 -48.46
CA THR A 614 -35.63 8.40 -49.37
C THR A 614 -34.75 9.58 -49.00
N LEU A 615 -33.46 9.51 -49.35
CA LEU A 615 -32.56 10.67 -49.54
C LEU A 615 -31.19 10.25 -50.12
N ARG A 616 -31.23 9.45 -51.19
CA ARG A 616 -30.12 9.36 -52.15
C ARG A 616 -30.67 9.57 -53.56
N LYS A 617 -30.92 10.83 -53.91
CA LYS A 617 -30.98 11.36 -55.29
C LYS A 617 -31.12 12.89 -55.20
N LYS A 618 -30.11 13.59 -55.75
CA LYS A 618 -29.90 15.06 -55.83
C LYS A 618 -29.43 15.67 -54.49
N HIS A 619 -28.27 16.28 -54.32
CA HIS A 619 -27.31 16.96 -55.22
C HIS A 619 -25.89 16.42 -55.08
#